data_AF-A0A9P4GVC1-F1
#
_entry.id   AF-A0A9P4GVC1-F1
#
_cell.length_a   1.000
_cell.length_b   1.000
_cell.length_c   1.000
_cell.angle_alpha   90.00
_cell.angle_beta   90.00
_cell.angle_gamma   90.00
#
_symmetry.space_group_name_H-M   'P 1'
#
loop_
_entity.id
_entity.type
_entity.pdbx_description
1 polymer ?
#
loop_
_entity_poly.entity_id
_entity_poly.type
_entity_poly.pdbx_seq_one_letter_code
_entity_poly.pdbx_strand_id
1 'polypeptide(L)'
;MATEFDPAVTRVTVILNTPDDWFTWLFIRRDVANRHGLWQYINPDIARELLPALTEATEPQLVDYKAGATRLSDLNADDRESYQWECDRWERRRSEYRTKKKAMADLNTDISKTIAVRHIHLIKDHEAPYDRLVALKKFLCPTDATRRRELADKYNTLKTAPRAAKKVEQWLAEWLHITAQGKAVSLPETDGNRPQEDFLIACKALDQEYATSCLREIFKHEARGTTAEISSLETYVAEMTTYLRRTKPHSTGLAVSAAE
;
A
#
# COMPACT_ATOMS: atom_id res chain seq x y z
N MET A 1 -27.34 -18.14 8.69
CA MET A 1 -26.88 -17.39 7.50
C MET A 1 -25.37 -17.32 7.58
N ALA A 2 -24.70 -18.36 7.05
CA ALA A 2 -23.25 -18.43 7.00
C ALA A 2 -22.78 -17.52 5.86
N THR A 3 -21.99 -16.51 6.17
CA THR A 3 -21.31 -15.70 5.15
C THR A 3 -20.19 -16.57 4.60
N GLU A 4 -20.40 -17.05 3.38
CA GLU A 4 -19.42 -17.75 2.57
C GLU A 4 -18.16 -16.89 2.44
N PHE A 5 -17.03 -17.40 2.93
CA PHE A 5 -15.73 -16.81 2.64
C PHE A 5 -15.41 -17.10 1.17
N ASP A 6 -15.51 -16.05 0.37
CA ASP A 6 -15.15 -16.01 -1.05
C ASP A 6 -13.72 -16.56 -1.29
N PRO A 7 -13.48 -17.27 -2.40
CA PRO A 7 -12.31 -18.10 -2.59
C PRO A 7 -11.08 -17.25 -2.90
N ALA A 8 -9.97 -17.63 -2.26
CA ALA A 8 -8.58 -17.45 -2.67
C ALA A 8 -8.29 -16.33 -3.70
N VAL A 9 -8.50 -15.07 -3.31
CA VAL A 9 -7.66 -14.00 -3.85
C VAL A 9 -6.25 -14.32 -3.35
N THR A 10 -5.36 -14.74 -4.24
CA THR A 10 -3.92 -14.80 -4.00
C THR A 10 -3.44 -13.40 -3.64
N ARG A 11 -3.63 -12.99 -2.38
CA ARG A 11 -3.08 -11.75 -1.86
C ARG A 11 -1.57 -11.90 -1.96
N VAL A 12 -0.97 -11.12 -2.86
CA VAL A 12 0.48 -10.95 -2.94
C VAL A 12 0.94 -10.60 -1.54
N THR A 13 1.55 -11.58 -0.87
CA THR A 13 1.97 -11.43 0.51
C THR A 13 3.35 -10.82 0.45
N VAL A 14 3.41 -9.49 0.57
CA VAL A 14 4.68 -8.78 0.68
C VAL A 14 5.29 -9.13 2.02
N ILE A 15 6.54 -9.60 2.01
CA ILE A 15 7.33 -9.90 3.21
C ILE A 15 8.23 -8.70 3.47
N LEU A 16 8.14 -8.12 4.66
CA LEU A 16 9.03 -7.05 5.08
C LEU A 16 10.42 -7.62 5.36
N ASN A 17 11.32 -7.44 4.39
CA ASN A 17 12.65 -8.01 4.40
C ASN A 17 13.68 -6.88 4.37
N THR A 18 13.59 -5.99 3.39
CA THR A 18 14.48 -4.84 3.22
C THR A 18 13.73 -3.53 3.47
N PRO A 19 14.44 -2.40 3.62
CA PRO A 19 13.80 -1.10 3.73
C PRO A 19 12.94 -0.72 2.52
N ASP A 20 13.25 -1.24 1.33
CA ASP A 20 12.44 -1.07 0.12
C ASP A 20 11.02 -1.63 0.26
N ASP A 21 10.86 -2.74 1.00
CA ASP A 21 9.56 -3.39 1.19
C ASP A 21 8.65 -2.58 2.12
N TRP A 22 9.21 -1.69 2.94
CA TRP A 22 8.53 -1.00 4.03
C TRP A 22 7.21 -0.34 3.59
N PHE A 23 7.25 0.47 2.54
CA PHE A 23 6.09 1.26 2.12
C PHE A 23 4.97 0.40 1.56
N THR A 24 5.30 -0.55 0.70
CA THR A 24 4.31 -1.48 0.11
C THR A 24 3.74 -2.40 1.19
N TRP A 25 4.58 -2.90 2.08
CA TRP A 25 4.16 -3.73 3.21
C TRP A 25 3.24 -2.97 4.16
N LEU A 26 3.62 -1.76 4.57
CA LEU A 26 2.84 -0.92 5.48
C LEU A 26 1.49 -0.55 4.86
N PHE A 27 1.45 -0.26 3.55
CA PHE A 27 0.21 0.03 2.82
C PHE A 27 -0.79 -1.13 2.92
N ILE A 28 -0.35 -2.37 2.72
CA ILE A 28 -1.22 -3.56 2.82
C ILE A 28 -1.76 -3.71 4.25
N ARG A 29 -0.93 -3.52 5.28
CA ARG A 29 -1.37 -3.61 6.68
C ARG A 29 -2.33 -2.48 7.05
N ARG A 30 -2.10 -1.28 6.53
CA ARG A 30 -3.01 -0.15 6.67
C ARG A 30 -4.38 -0.45 6.06
N ASP A 31 -4.43 -1.07 4.87
CA ASP A 31 -5.70 -1.50 4.26
C ASP A 31 -6.44 -2.51 5.14
N VAL A 32 -5.74 -3.54 5.64
CA VAL A 32 -6.31 -4.55 6.55
C VAL A 32 -6.85 -3.89 7.83
N ALA A 33 -6.11 -2.95 8.42
CA ALA A 33 -6.54 -2.21 9.60
C ALA A 33 -7.76 -1.32 9.32
N ASN A 34 -7.80 -0.64 8.17
CA ASN A 34 -8.89 0.25 7.78
C ASN A 34 -10.23 -0.50 7.61
N ARG A 35 -10.21 -1.75 7.13
CA ARG A 35 -11.43 -2.57 6.98
C ARG A 35 -12.20 -2.74 8.29
N HIS A 36 -11.50 -2.68 9.42
CA HIS A 36 -12.08 -2.78 10.76
C HIS A 36 -12.05 -1.44 11.53
N GLY A 37 -11.70 -0.33 10.87
CA GLY A 37 -11.57 0.98 11.50
C GLY A 37 -10.49 1.05 12.58
N LEU A 38 -9.43 0.24 12.45
CA LEU A 38 -8.39 0.10 13.48
C LEU A 38 -7.23 1.07 13.30
N TRP A 39 -6.98 1.57 12.09
CA TRP A 39 -5.78 2.36 11.78
C TRP A 39 -5.59 3.56 12.70
N GLN A 40 -6.69 4.22 13.09
CA GLN A 40 -6.66 5.36 14.02
C GLN A 40 -6.09 5.02 15.40
N TYR A 41 -6.07 3.75 15.81
CA TYR A 41 -5.56 3.30 17.12
C TYR A 41 -4.11 2.80 17.06
N ILE A 42 -3.55 2.59 15.86
CA ILE A 42 -2.27 1.89 15.66
C ILE A 42 -1.31 2.61 14.73
N ASN A 43 -1.65 3.83 14.28
CA ASN A 43 -0.85 4.55 13.31
C ASN A 43 0.55 4.87 13.87
N PRO A 44 1.64 4.27 13.33
CA PRO A 44 3.00 4.46 13.83
C PRO A 44 3.61 5.83 13.48
N ASP A 45 2.91 6.65 12.71
CA ASP A 45 3.29 8.04 12.40
C ASP A 45 2.84 9.02 13.50
N ILE A 46 1.94 8.59 14.39
CA ILE A 46 1.37 9.42 15.45
C ILE A 46 1.97 8.97 16.79
N ALA A 47 2.30 9.94 17.64
CA ALA A 47 2.75 9.66 19.00
C ALA A 47 1.66 8.92 19.79
N ARG A 48 2.04 7.92 20.58
CA ARG A 48 1.12 7.05 21.32
C ARG A 48 0.09 7.83 22.16
N GLU A 49 0.50 8.96 22.71
CA GLU A 49 -0.32 9.84 23.55
C GLU A 49 -1.46 10.52 22.79
N LEU A 50 -1.33 10.69 21.48
CA LEU A 50 -2.34 11.32 20.62
C LEU A 50 -3.31 10.29 20.01
N LEU A 51 -3.04 9.00 20.20
CA LEU A 51 -3.91 7.95 19.67
C LEU A 51 -5.13 7.74 20.59
N PRO A 52 -6.34 7.60 20.03
CA PRO A 52 -7.50 7.18 20.80
C PRO A 52 -7.24 5.83 21.46
N ALA A 53 -7.76 5.64 22.67
CA ALA A 53 -7.77 4.34 23.33
C ALA A 53 -8.99 3.54 22.89
N LEU A 54 -8.79 2.26 22.56
CA LEU A 54 -9.91 1.34 22.34
C LEU A 54 -10.43 0.87 23.70
N THR A 55 -11.48 1.52 24.21
CA THR A 55 -12.09 1.21 25.51
C THR A 55 -13.44 0.51 25.36
N GLU A 56 -13.74 -0.43 26.26
CA GLU A 56 -15.07 -1.04 26.37
C GLU A 56 -16.05 -0.01 26.97
N ALA A 57 -17.28 0.04 26.44
CA ALA A 57 -18.32 0.90 26.99
C ALA A 57 -18.77 0.37 28.36
N THR A 58 -18.96 1.27 29.33
CA THR A 58 -19.48 0.93 30.66
C THR A 58 -20.91 0.39 30.54
N GLU A 59 -21.19 -0.69 31.27
CA GLU A 59 -22.51 -1.29 31.34
C GLU A 59 -23.49 -0.36 32.08
N PRO A 60 -24.66 -0.02 31.49
CA PRO A 60 -25.67 0.79 32.15
C PRO A 60 -26.10 0.15 33.46
N GLN A 61 -26.18 0.94 34.53
CA GLN A 61 -26.62 0.46 35.83
C GLN A 61 -28.00 1.04 36.17
N LEU A 62 -28.82 0.29 36.89
CA LEU A 62 -30.15 0.75 37.34
C LEU A 62 -30.05 2.01 38.22
N VAL A 63 -28.93 2.16 38.95
CA VAL A 63 -28.65 3.33 39.80
C VAL A 63 -28.45 4.62 39.01
N ASP A 64 -28.13 4.55 37.72
CA ASP A 64 -27.97 5.71 36.83
C ASP A 64 -29.31 6.40 36.56
N TYR A 65 -30.42 5.68 36.74
CA TYR A 65 -31.79 6.15 36.49
C TYR A 65 -32.52 6.43 37.80
N LYS A 66 -32.29 5.62 38.84
CA LYS A 66 -32.86 5.85 40.17
C LYS A 66 -31.89 5.46 41.28
N ALA A 67 -31.53 6.43 42.12
CA ALA A 67 -30.64 6.20 43.26
C ALA A 67 -31.17 5.09 44.19
N GLY A 68 -30.33 4.09 44.46
CA GLY A 68 -30.66 2.94 45.30
C GLY A 68 -31.51 1.87 44.61
N ALA A 69 -31.80 1.98 43.31
CA ALA A 69 -32.45 0.92 42.56
C ALA A 69 -31.56 -0.32 42.47
N THR A 70 -32.10 -1.46 42.88
CA THR A 70 -31.42 -2.77 42.82
C THR A 70 -32.16 -3.76 41.94
N ARG A 71 -33.43 -3.48 41.62
CA ARG A 71 -34.28 -4.30 40.77
C ARG A 71 -34.96 -3.43 39.72
N LEU A 72 -35.23 -4.02 38.55
CA LEU A 72 -35.96 -3.35 37.47
C LEU A 72 -37.35 -2.84 37.93
N SER A 73 -37.96 -3.55 38.89
CA SER A 73 -39.22 -3.16 39.52
C SER A 73 -39.16 -1.80 40.23
N ASP A 74 -37.97 -1.37 40.65
CA ASP A 74 -37.77 -0.12 41.40
C ASP A 74 -37.91 1.11 40.49
N LEU A 75 -37.77 0.95 39.17
CA LEU A 75 -37.90 2.00 38.18
C LEU A 75 -39.35 2.15 37.71
N ASN A 76 -39.71 3.36 37.25
CA ASN A 76 -41.00 3.64 36.61
C ASN A 76 -41.00 3.12 35.14
N ALA A 77 -42.11 3.26 34.41
CA ALA A 77 -42.21 2.74 33.04
C ALA A 77 -41.22 3.42 32.07
N ASP A 78 -41.11 4.75 32.12
CA ASP A 78 -40.27 5.54 31.22
C ASP A 78 -38.76 5.30 31.47
N ASP A 79 -38.37 5.17 32.74
CA ASP A 79 -37.00 4.85 33.16
C ASP A 79 -36.61 3.42 32.76
N ARG A 80 -37.55 2.46 32.81
CA ARG A 80 -37.33 1.09 32.33
C ARG A 80 -37.10 1.05 30.83
N GLU A 81 -37.90 1.80 30.06
CA GLU A 81 -37.75 1.91 28.62
C GLU A 81 -36.38 2.53 28.26
N SER A 82 -36.01 3.61 28.97
CA SER A 82 -34.71 4.27 28.79
C SER A 82 -33.52 3.36 29.14
N TYR A 83 -33.61 2.64 30.27
CA TYR A 83 -32.61 1.64 30.66
C TYR A 83 -32.48 0.52 29.63
N GLN A 84 -33.60 -0.03 29.15
CA GLN A 84 -33.59 -1.08 28.13
C GLN A 84 -32.95 -0.58 26.83
N TRP A 85 -33.28 0.62 26.39
CA TRP A 85 -32.66 1.24 25.22
C TRP A 85 -31.14 1.39 25.36
N GLU A 86 -30.65 1.86 26.51
CA GLU A 86 -29.21 1.99 26.75
C GLU A 86 -28.52 0.62 26.92
N CYS A 87 -29.17 -0.39 27.49
CA CYS A 87 -28.67 -1.77 27.49
C CYS A 87 -28.49 -2.31 26.07
N ASP A 88 -29.49 -2.16 25.21
CA ASP A 88 -29.41 -2.58 23.80
C ASP A 88 -28.28 -1.82 23.07
N ARG A 89 -28.13 -0.52 23.35
CA ARG A 89 -27.05 0.32 22.77
C ARG A 89 -25.68 -0.11 23.27
N TRP A 90 -25.56 -0.41 24.56
CA TRP A 90 -24.35 -0.95 25.16
C TRP A 90 -23.97 -2.30 24.55
N GLU A 91 -24.92 -3.21 24.37
CA GLU A 91 -24.66 -4.52 23.78
C GLU A 91 -24.13 -4.39 22.34
N ARG A 92 -24.72 -3.49 21.53
CA ARG A 92 -24.19 -3.17 20.19
C ARG A 92 -22.76 -2.65 20.24
N ARG A 93 -22.46 -1.66 21.09
CA ARG A 93 -21.10 -1.11 21.27
C ARG A 93 -20.11 -2.16 21.75
N ARG A 94 -20.53 -3.04 22.66
CA ARG A 94 -19.71 -4.14 23.20
C ARG A 94 -19.39 -5.17 22.11
N SER A 95 -20.34 -5.47 21.24
CA SER A 95 -20.15 -6.33 20.08
C SER A 95 -19.13 -5.73 19.09
N GLU A 96 -19.25 -4.43 18.78
CA GLU A 96 -18.27 -3.71 17.95
C GLU A 96 -16.87 -3.69 18.58
N TYR A 97 -16.78 -3.44 19.88
CA TYR A 97 -15.53 -3.48 20.64
C TYR A 97 -14.88 -4.87 20.57
N ARG A 98 -15.65 -5.94 20.80
CA ARG A 98 -15.15 -7.33 20.67
C ARG A 98 -14.65 -7.62 19.25
N THR A 99 -15.36 -7.14 18.23
CA THR A 99 -14.96 -7.29 16.83
C THR A 99 -13.64 -6.58 16.55
N LYS A 100 -13.49 -5.33 17.00
CA LYS A 100 -12.24 -4.57 16.88
C LYS A 100 -11.09 -5.22 17.64
N LYS A 101 -11.33 -5.72 18.86
CA LYS A 101 -10.33 -6.42 19.67
C LYS A 101 -9.84 -7.70 19.00
N LYS A 102 -10.74 -8.48 18.39
CA LYS A 102 -10.38 -9.65 17.60
C LYS A 102 -9.55 -9.27 16.38
N ALA A 103 -10.02 -8.30 15.59
CA ALA A 103 -9.30 -7.82 14.42
C ALA A 103 -7.91 -7.24 14.76
N MET A 104 -7.74 -6.65 15.95
CA MET A 104 -6.45 -6.21 16.47
C MET A 104 -5.48 -7.38 16.70
N ALA A 105 -5.96 -8.48 17.28
CA ALA A 105 -5.17 -9.69 17.48
C ALA A 105 -4.81 -10.39 16.15
N ASP A 106 -5.76 -10.41 15.21
CA ASP A 106 -5.54 -10.93 13.86
C ASP A 106 -4.47 -10.11 13.12
N LEU A 107 -4.53 -8.78 13.21
CA LEU A 107 -3.50 -7.90 12.65
C LEU A 107 -2.14 -8.11 13.31
N ASN A 108 -2.12 -8.34 14.63
CA ASN A 108 -0.88 -8.63 15.34
C ASN A 108 -0.20 -9.89 14.79
N THR A 109 -1.01 -10.92 14.51
CA THR A 109 -0.58 -12.18 13.91
C THR A 109 -0.13 -11.99 12.46
N ASP A 110 -0.85 -11.18 11.69
CA ASP A 110 -0.52 -10.84 10.30
C ASP A 110 0.83 -10.11 10.21
N ILE A 111 1.10 -9.15 11.11
CA ILE A 111 2.41 -8.48 11.21
C ILE A 111 3.51 -9.52 11.46
N SER A 112 3.34 -10.42 12.45
CA SER A 112 4.35 -11.45 12.74
C SER A 112 4.61 -12.41 11.58
N LYS A 113 3.57 -12.78 10.82
CA LYS A 113 3.70 -13.72 9.69
C LYS A 113 4.34 -13.11 8.45
N THR A 114 4.35 -11.78 8.35
CA THR A 114 4.71 -11.07 7.12
C THR A 114 5.97 -10.24 7.27
N ILE A 115 6.75 -10.47 8.32
CA ILE A 115 8.13 -9.99 8.46
C ILE A 115 9.10 -11.12 8.18
N ALA A 116 10.29 -10.79 7.68
CA ALA A 116 11.36 -11.77 7.55
C ALA A 116 11.76 -12.32 8.93
N VAL A 117 12.09 -13.62 9.00
CA VAL A 117 12.45 -14.31 10.25
C VAL A 117 13.55 -13.57 11.04
N ARG A 118 14.53 -13.00 10.32
CA ARG A 118 15.61 -12.22 10.93
C ARG A 118 15.13 -11.01 11.73
N HIS A 119 13.95 -10.46 11.44
CA HIS A 119 13.39 -9.27 12.09
C HIS A 119 12.46 -9.61 13.26
N ILE A 120 12.18 -10.89 13.52
CA ILE A 120 11.29 -11.31 14.63
C ILE A 120 11.80 -10.81 15.99
N HIS A 121 13.12 -10.75 16.17
CA HIS A 121 13.71 -10.23 17.41
C HIS A 121 13.34 -8.77 17.71
N LEU A 122 12.94 -7.99 16.70
CA LEU A 122 12.51 -6.60 16.86
C LEU A 122 11.11 -6.47 17.44
N ILE A 123 10.28 -7.52 17.32
CA ILE A 123 8.85 -7.47 17.71
C ILE A 123 8.49 -8.43 18.85
N LYS A 124 9.39 -9.33 19.24
CA LYS A 124 9.12 -10.41 20.20
C LYS A 124 8.64 -9.91 21.57
N ASP A 125 9.15 -8.75 22.01
CA ASP A 125 8.87 -8.17 23.33
C ASP A 125 7.70 -7.16 23.28
N HIS A 126 7.00 -7.08 22.13
CA HIS A 126 5.90 -6.16 21.91
C HIS A 126 4.58 -6.92 21.74
N GLU A 127 3.62 -6.61 22.62
CA GLU A 127 2.29 -7.23 22.59
C GLU A 127 1.31 -6.46 21.69
N ALA A 128 1.38 -5.13 21.68
CA ALA A 128 0.47 -4.31 20.91
C ALA A 128 0.93 -4.16 19.44
N PRO A 129 0.01 -4.19 18.45
CA PRO A 129 0.35 -3.93 17.05
C PRO A 129 1.05 -2.59 16.81
N TYR A 130 0.64 -1.54 17.54
CA TYR A 130 1.29 -0.23 17.48
C TYR A 130 2.78 -0.32 17.82
N ASP A 131 3.12 -0.93 18.96
CA ASP A 131 4.51 -1.03 19.43
C ASP A 131 5.37 -1.83 18.44
N ARG A 132 4.81 -2.90 17.85
CA ARG A 132 5.47 -3.65 16.77
C ARG A 132 5.72 -2.81 15.53
N LEU A 133 4.72 -2.04 15.08
CA LEU A 133 4.85 -1.17 13.91
C LEU A 133 5.89 -0.07 14.14
N VAL A 134 5.92 0.54 15.33
CA VAL A 134 6.91 1.57 15.69
C VAL A 134 8.32 0.98 15.75
N ALA A 135 8.49 -0.20 16.35
CA ALA A 135 9.78 -0.89 16.39
C ALA A 135 10.28 -1.20 14.97
N LEU A 136 9.44 -1.81 14.12
CA LEU A 136 9.79 -2.09 12.74
C LEU A 136 10.10 -0.82 11.95
N LYS A 137 9.31 0.25 12.14
CA LYS A 137 9.54 1.55 11.49
C LYS A 137 10.91 2.12 11.84
N LYS A 138 11.31 2.03 13.11
CA LYS A 138 12.60 2.55 13.58
C LYS A 138 13.80 1.91 12.87
N PHE A 139 13.72 0.63 12.52
CA PHE A 139 14.84 -0.11 11.93
C PHE A 139 14.73 -0.31 10.42
N LEU A 140 13.52 -0.30 9.86
CA LEU A 140 13.26 -0.68 8.47
C LEU A 140 12.60 0.41 7.63
N CYS A 141 12.14 1.52 8.21
CA CYS A 141 11.72 2.65 7.39
C CYS A 141 12.98 3.37 6.87
N PRO A 142 13.21 3.43 5.54
CA PRO A 142 14.20 4.34 5.00
C PRO A 142 13.84 5.77 5.42
N THR A 143 14.83 6.58 5.76
CA THR A 143 14.62 8.03 5.87
C THR A 143 14.21 8.57 4.49
N ASP A 144 13.39 9.63 4.44
CA ASP A 144 12.96 10.24 3.17
C ASP A 144 14.15 10.60 2.26
N ALA A 145 15.25 11.09 2.84
CA ALA A 145 16.48 11.38 2.09
C ALA A 145 17.16 10.12 1.54
N THR A 146 17.19 9.02 2.30
CA THR A 146 17.74 7.74 1.85
C THR A 146 16.88 7.15 0.74
N ARG A 147 15.55 7.16 0.91
CA ARG A 147 14.58 6.71 -0.10
C ARG A 147 14.74 7.49 -1.42
N ARG A 148 14.92 8.81 -1.33
CA ARG A 148 15.16 9.67 -2.51
C ARG A 148 16.42 9.24 -3.25
N ARG A 149 17.52 9.01 -2.54
CA ARG A 149 18.79 8.55 -3.15
C ARG A 149 18.63 7.18 -3.79
N GLU A 150 18.06 6.21 -3.08
CA GLU A 150 17.84 4.86 -3.60
C GLU A 150 16.95 4.86 -4.86
N LEU A 151 15.88 5.64 -4.86
CA LEU A 151 15.03 5.79 -6.04
C LEU A 151 15.74 6.51 -7.19
N ALA A 152 16.56 7.52 -6.92
CA ALA A 152 17.38 8.17 -7.94
C ALA A 152 18.40 7.20 -8.55
N ASP A 153 19.04 6.35 -7.74
CA ASP A 153 19.99 5.32 -8.21
C ASP A 153 19.28 4.25 -9.06
N LYS A 154 18.10 3.80 -8.62
CA LYS A 154 17.25 2.88 -9.41
C LYS A 154 16.82 3.51 -10.73
N TYR A 155 16.39 4.77 -10.70
CA TYR A 155 16.01 5.52 -11.90
C TYR A 155 17.19 5.69 -12.87
N ASN A 156 18.40 6.00 -12.36
CA ASN A 156 19.59 6.09 -13.20
C ASN A 156 19.99 4.74 -13.79
N THR A 157 19.78 3.64 -13.07
CA THR A 157 19.98 2.29 -13.59
C THR A 157 19.03 1.99 -14.76
N LEU A 158 17.78 2.44 -14.68
CA LEU A 158 16.77 2.26 -15.73
C LEU A 158 17.14 2.93 -17.06
N LYS A 159 17.93 4.00 -17.04
CA LYS A 159 18.44 4.68 -18.25
C LYS A 159 19.33 3.78 -19.12
N THR A 160 19.80 2.65 -18.57
CA THR A 160 20.57 1.66 -19.31
C THR A 160 19.70 0.45 -19.60
N ALA A 161 19.38 0.21 -20.87
CA ALA A 161 18.59 -0.95 -21.27
C ALA A 161 19.30 -2.28 -20.96
N PRO A 162 18.57 -3.32 -20.54
CA PRO A 162 19.16 -4.61 -20.25
C PRO A 162 19.67 -5.29 -21.53
N ARG A 163 20.86 -5.87 -21.47
CA ARG A 163 21.42 -6.68 -22.57
C ARG A 163 20.69 -8.01 -22.75
N ALA A 164 20.24 -8.57 -21.63
CA ALA A 164 19.52 -9.84 -21.62
C ALA A 164 18.06 -9.60 -22.01
N ALA A 165 17.67 -10.12 -23.16
CA ALA A 165 16.38 -9.81 -23.75
C ALA A 165 15.19 -10.35 -22.91
N LYS A 166 15.38 -11.43 -22.14
CA LYS A 166 14.41 -11.90 -21.11
C LYS A 166 14.14 -10.91 -19.98
N LYS A 167 15.02 -9.92 -19.76
CA LYS A 167 14.85 -8.87 -18.73
C LYS A 167 14.17 -7.62 -19.27
N VAL A 168 13.92 -7.53 -20.58
CA VAL A 168 13.33 -6.33 -21.19
C VAL A 168 11.90 -6.11 -20.70
N GLU A 169 11.09 -7.17 -20.57
CA GLU A 169 9.74 -7.06 -20.00
C GLU A 169 9.75 -6.53 -18.56
N GLN A 170 10.61 -7.10 -17.72
CA GLN A 170 10.77 -6.66 -16.34
C GLN A 170 11.22 -5.20 -16.29
N TRP A 171 12.19 -4.81 -17.12
CA TRP A 171 12.69 -3.44 -17.22
C TRP A 171 11.60 -2.45 -17.67
N LEU A 172 10.74 -2.82 -18.62
CA LEU A 172 9.58 -2.02 -19.04
C LEU A 172 8.59 -1.80 -17.87
N ALA A 173 8.32 -2.84 -17.10
CA ALA A 173 7.47 -2.73 -15.91
C ALA A 173 8.12 -1.89 -14.79
N GLU A 174 9.43 -2.03 -14.59
CA GLU A 174 10.19 -1.25 -13.61
C GLU A 174 10.21 0.25 -13.95
N TRP A 175 10.23 0.64 -15.23
CA TRP A 175 10.09 2.04 -15.64
C TRP A 175 8.82 2.69 -15.10
N LEU A 176 7.67 2.01 -15.23
CA LEU A 176 6.40 2.51 -14.69
C LEU A 176 6.41 2.54 -13.17
N HIS A 177 6.93 1.47 -12.55
CA HIS A 177 6.94 1.35 -11.11
C HIS A 177 7.81 2.40 -10.42
N ILE A 178 9.07 2.56 -10.86
CA ILE A 178 10.03 3.49 -10.25
C ILE A 178 9.64 4.94 -10.51
N THR A 179 9.13 5.27 -11.70
CA THR A 179 8.66 6.64 -11.98
C THR A 179 7.42 7.01 -11.18
N ALA A 180 6.47 6.08 -10.99
CA ALA A 180 5.32 6.30 -10.11
C ALA A 180 5.76 6.53 -8.65
N GLN A 181 6.73 5.74 -8.15
CA GLN A 181 7.31 5.96 -6.82
C GLN A 181 8.06 7.29 -6.72
N GLY A 182 8.82 7.68 -7.74
CA GLY A 182 9.56 8.94 -7.76
C GLY A 182 8.63 10.16 -7.76
N LYS A 183 7.52 10.11 -8.50
CA LYS A 183 6.48 11.16 -8.47
C LYS A 183 5.89 11.33 -7.08
N ALA A 184 5.61 10.23 -6.37
CA ALA A 184 5.08 10.27 -5.00
C ALA A 184 6.04 10.92 -3.99
N VAL A 185 7.34 10.92 -4.26
CA VAL A 185 8.39 11.51 -3.40
C VAL A 185 8.88 12.88 -3.94
N SER A 186 8.30 13.32 -5.06
CA SER A 186 8.66 14.54 -5.80
C SER A 186 10.14 14.56 -6.21
N LEU A 187 10.62 13.48 -6.83
CA LEU A 187 11.97 13.44 -7.39
C LEU A 187 12.10 14.37 -8.62
N PRO A 188 13.16 15.21 -8.69
CA PRO A 188 13.40 16.09 -9.84
C PRO A 188 13.55 15.36 -11.18
N GLU A 189 13.99 14.11 -11.15
CA GLU A 189 14.16 13.26 -12.32
C GLU A 189 12.82 12.79 -12.90
N THR A 190 11.76 12.76 -12.07
CA THR A 190 10.43 12.29 -12.46
C THR A 190 9.42 13.39 -12.75
N ASP A 191 9.90 14.63 -12.80
CA ASP A 191 9.08 15.81 -13.04
C ASP A 191 8.88 16.07 -14.54
N GLY A 192 7.73 16.66 -14.87
CA GLY A 192 7.34 16.97 -16.25
C GLY A 192 7.40 15.76 -17.20
N ASN A 193 8.01 15.99 -18.38
CA ASN A 193 8.13 15.00 -19.46
C ASN A 193 9.49 14.29 -19.49
N ARG A 194 10.34 14.53 -18.49
CA ARG A 194 11.69 13.98 -18.41
C ARG A 194 11.72 12.44 -18.37
N PRO A 195 10.78 11.74 -17.68
CA PRO A 195 10.70 10.28 -17.74
C PRO A 195 10.45 9.73 -19.14
N GLN A 196 9.62 10.40 -19.94
CA GLN A 196 9.32 10.00 -21.31
C GLN A 196 10.57 10.13 -22.19
N GLU A 197 11.31 11.22 -22.06
CA GLU A 197 12.57 11.42 -22.79
C GLU A 197 13.63 10.40 -22.39
N ASP A 198 13.90 10.27 -21.09
CA ASP A 198 14.92 9.35 -20.56
C ASP A 198 14.60 7.89 -20.94
N PHE A 199 13.32 7.50 -20.89
CA PHE A 199 12.85 6.18 -21.34
C PHE A 199 13.16 5.96 -22.82
N LEU A 200 12.75 6.88 -23.70
CA LEU A 200 12.97 6.74 -25.14
C LEU A 200 14.45 6.80 -25.51
N ILE A 201 15.27 7.59 -24.80
CA ILE A 201 16.73 7.58 -24.97
C ILE A 201 17.29 6.20 -24.61
N ALA A 202 16.86 5.61 -23.50
CA ALA A 202 17.27 4.26 -23.11
C ALA A 202 16.82 3.19 -24.13
N CYS A 203 15.63 3.37 -24.72
CA CYS A 203 15.11 2.50 -25.77
C CYS A 203 15.95 2.47 -27.05
N LYS A 204 16.80 3.48 -27.31
CA LYS A 204 17.71 3.48 -28.48
C LYS A 204 18.62 2.25 -28.52
N ALA A 205 18.98 1.71 -27.35
CA ALA A 205 19.80 0.51 -27.25
C ALA A 205 19.04 -0.77 -27.65
N LEU A 206 17.70 -0.76 -27.63
CA LEU A 206 16.85 -1.86 -28.09
C LEU A 206 16.50 -1.68 -29.57
N ASP A 207 16.10 -0.48 -29.94
CA ASP A 207 15.79 -0.10 -31.31
C ASP A 207 15.95 1.42 -31.54
N GLN A 208 16.98 1.79 -32.30
CA GLN A 208 17.33 3.19 -32.53
C GLN A 208 16.32 3.92 -33.41
N GLU A 209 15.75 3.26 -34.42
CA GLU A 209 14.82 3.89 -35.38
C GLU A 209 13.50 4.24 -34.70
N TYR A 210 12.92 3.29 -33.96
CA TYR A 210 11.69 3.51 -33.21
C TYR A 210 11.86 4.64 -32.17
N ALA A 211 12.90 4.54 -31.33
CA ALA A 211 13.15 5.53 -30.29
C ALA A 211 13.37 6.94 -30.85
N THR A 212 14.08 7.07 -31.97
CA THR A 212 14.34 8.37 -32.59
C THR A 212 13.06 8.99 -33.21
N SER A 213 12.17 8.15 -33.75
CA SER A 213 10.86 8.59 -34.23
C SER A 213 10.01 9.17 -33.10
N CYS A 214 9.88 8.47 -31.97
CA CYS A 214 9.11 8.92 -30.82
C CYS A 214 9.70 10.20 -30.18
N LEU A 215 11.02 10.28 -30.02
CA LEU A 215 11.68 11.49 -29.50
C LEU A 215 11.46 12.71 -30.38
N ARG A 216 11.42 12.53 -31.71
CA ARG A 216 11.13 13.64 -32.63
C ARG A 216 9.73 14.21 -32.41
N GLU A 217 8.74 13.39 -32.08
CA GLU A 217 7.40 13.89 -31.75
C GLU A 217 7.39 14.69 -30.44
N ILE A 218 8.10 14.23 -29.40
CA ILE A 218 8.26 15.00 -28.16
C ILE A 218 8.85 16.39 -28.45
N PHE A 219 9.97 16.45 -29.18
CA PHE A 219 10.60 17.74 -29.51
C PHE A 219 9.71 18.66 -30.35
N LYS A 220 8.84 18.12 -31.21
CA LYS A 220 7.85 18.92 -31.95
C LYS A 220 6.82 19.55 -31.02
N HIS A 221 6.32 18.79 -30.04
CA HIS A 221 5.38 19.29 -29.04
C HIS A 221 6.02 20.35 -28.13
N GLU A 222 7.27 20.15 -27.72
CA GLU A 222 8.02 21.14 -26.94
C GLU A 222 8.26 22.44 -27.71
N ALA A 223 8.71 22.35 -28.97
CA ALA A 223 8.93 23.52 -29.82
C ALA A 223 7.65 24.32 -30.09
N ARG A 224 6.48 23.67 -30.07
CA ARG A 224 5.17 24.30 -30.22
C ARG A 224 4.57 24.80 -28.90
N GLY A 225 5.20 24.47 -27.76
CA GLY A 225 4.65 24.76 -26.43
C GLY A 225 3.44 23.90 -26.06
N THR A 226 3.15 22.82 -26.79
CA THR A 226 2.03 21.89 -26.51
C THR A 226 2.50 20.68 -25.69
N THR A 227 3.27 20.91 -24.64
CA THR A 227 3.84 19.86 -23.79
C THR A 227 2.81 19.01 -23.04
N ALA A 228 1.57 19.49 -22.93
CA ALA A 228 0.44 18.75 -22.37
C ALA A 228 -0.15 17.70 -23.35
N GLU A 229 0.18 17.77 -24.63
CA GLU A 229 -0.24 16.80 -25.66
C GLU A 229 0.73 15.61 -25.76
N ILE A 230 1.86 15.64 -25.04
CA ILE A 230 2.82 14.55 -25.02
C ILE A 230 2.19 13.34 -24.35
N SER A 231 2.26 12.19 -25.04
CA SER A 231 1.75 10.92 -24.52
C SER A 231 2.37 10.58 -23.16
N SER A 232 1.59 9.89 -22.33
CA SER A 232 2.07 9.44 -21.03
C SER A 232 3.18 8.40 -21.17
N LEU A 233 4.00 8.25 -20.12
CA LEU A 233 5.00 7.18 -20.07
C LEU A 233 4.36 5.78 -20.21
N GLU A 234 3.18 5.57 -19.63
CA GLU A 234 2.41 4.32 -19.75
C GLU A 234 2.09 4.00 -21.21
N THR A 235 1.71 5.01 -21.99
CA THR A 235 1.45 4.87 -23.42
C THR A 235 2.70 4.45 -24.17
N TYR A 236 3.83 5.15 -23.97
CA TYR A 236 5.09 4.80 -24.64
C TYR A 236 5.61 3.41 -24.27
N VAL A 237 5.48 3.00 -23.00
CA VAL A 237 5.85 1.64 -22.57
C VAL A 237 4.96 0.59 -23.23
N ALA A 238 3.65 0.83 -23.32
CA ALA A 238 2.71 -0.09 -23.98
C ALA A 238 2.95 -0.21 -25.49
N GLU A 239 3.22 0.91 -26.16
CA GLU A 239 3.58 0.94 -27.59
C GLU A 239 4.89 0.19 -27.84
N MET A 240 5.93 0.44 -27.03
CA MET A 240 7.21 -0.26 -27.14
C MET A 240 7.08 -1.76 -26.89
N THR A 241 6.28 -2.15 -25.89
CA THR A 241 5.97 -3.57 -25.62
C THR A 241 5.32 -4.23 -26.85
N THR A 242 4.35 -3.55 -27.45
CA THR A 242 3.64 -4.04 -28.65
C THR A 242 4.58 -4.10 -29.86
N TYR A 243 5.43 -3.09 -30.04
CA TYR A 243 6.43 -3.04 -31.10
C TYR A 243 7.40 -4.21 -30.99
N LEU A 244 8.00 -4.43 -29.81
CA LEU A 244 8.97 -5.51 -29.58
C LEU A 244 8.36 -6.90 -29.78
N ARG A 245 7.08 -7.10 -29.39
CA ARG A 245 6.34 -8.35 -29.68
C ARG A 245 6.22 -8.62 -31.19
N ARG A 246 6.02 -7.58 -32.00
CA ARG A 246 5.80 -7.69 -33.44
C ARG A 246 7.10 -7.83 -34.23
N THR A 247 8.15 -7.11 -33.84
CA THR A 247 9.39 -7.01 -34.62
C THR A 247 10.50 -7.94 -34.15
N LYS A 248 10.52 -8.35 -32.87
CA LYS A 248 11.59 -9.19 -32.29
C LYS A 248 11.06 -10.31 -31.35
N PRO A 249 10.08 -11.14 -31.78
CA PRO A 249 9.38 -12.10 -30.90
C PRO A 249 10.27 -13.14 -30.23
N HIS A 250 11.35 -13.59 -30.89
CA HIS A 250 12.23 -14.65 -30.38
C HIS A 250 13.38 -14.15 -29.50
N SER A 251 13.69 -12.84 -29.55
CA SER A 251 14.79 -12.28 -28.76
C SER A 251 14.34 -11.97 -27.33
N THR A 252 13.16 -11.36 -27.14
CA THR A 252 12.74 -10.78 -25.85
C THR A 252 12.11 -11.74 -24.85
N GLY A 253 11.92 -13.03 -25.18
CA GLY A 253 11.13 -13.94 -24.36
C GLY A 253 9.61 -13.68 -24.41
N LEU A 254 9.20 -12.64 -25.15
CA LEU A 254 7.85 -12.23 -25.49
C LEU A 254 7.22 -13.15 -26.57
N ALA A 255 7.43 -14.46 -26.46
CA ALA A 255 6.79 -15.40 -27.36
C ALA A 255 5.37 -15.66 -26.87
N VAL A 256 4.38 -15.32 -27.69
CA VAL A 256 3.05 -15.93 -27.57
C VAL A 256 3.25 -17.41 -27.86
N SER A 257 2.95 -18.28 -26.90
CA SER A 257 2.66 -19.69 -27.21
C SER A 257 1.44 -19.71 -28.12
N ALA A 258 1.68 -19.68 -29.44
CA ALA A 258 0.70 -20.01 -30.45
C ALA A 258 0.95 -21.46 -30.87
N ALA A 259 0.39 -22.38 -30.10
CA ALA A 259 0.18 -23.81 -30.38
C ALA A 259 -0.67 -24.30 -29.19
N GLU A 260 -1.90 -24.81 -29.30
CA GLU A 260 -2.76 -25.30 -30.40
C GLU A 260 -4.21 -24.89 -30.11
#